data_AF-A0A945DPP0-F1
#
_entry.id   AF-A0A945DPP0-F1
#
_cell.length_a   1.000
_cell.length_b   1.000
_cell.length_c   1.000
_cell.angle_alpha   90.00
_cell.angle_beta   90.00
_cell.angle_gamma   90.00
#
_symmetry.space_group_name_H-M   'P 1'
#
loop_
_entity.id
_entity.type
_entity.pdbx_description
1 polymer ?
#
loop_
_entity_poly.entity_id
_entity_poly.type
_entity_poly.pdbx_seq_one_letter_code
_entity_poly.pdbx_strand_id
1 'polypeptide(L)'
;MIFFVLFLVFSSGASAYESDQYTNRTQDISDSLDLLDGAVNKAIQDILVRKNAPRTKSRIAKAIYFEIGGLYWADKIERWAAKSPEVEKYDQTRRDSVYKGMPFWATRVNFIFGVGRSFRVNGVMVGSDKFGHFVSQGYKYYRRELRGEPREKLLRKGWFAERWIYGELTTGLFSNADLVANYEGWRFYQSLFEDNVVEGKTAILMLDGDTYAQQRPFSFADHINDYWDEALNPSYAVPSLNKRLRKAIKALCPEYHDSPDFYTSSDDTLLWARYENLGLKDSRQNQFVAICDQ
;
A
#
# COMPACT_ATOMS: atom_id res chain seq x y z
N MET A 1 6.12 48.84 24.49
CA MET A 1 6.07 48.22 23.15
C MET A 1 6.52 46.77 23.32
N ILE A 2 5.58 45.84 23.54
CA ILE A 2 5.89 44.43 23.81
C ILE A 2 5.88 43.71 22.46
N PHE A 3 7.03 43.18 22.06
CA PHE A 3 7.22 42.41 20.83
C PHE A 3 6.41 41.11 20.90
N PHE A 4 5.44 40.96 20.00
CA PHE A 4 4.78 39.68 19.75
C PHE A 4 5.68 38.88 18.81
N VAL A 5 6.40 37.89 19.34
CA VAL A 5 7.12 36.90 18.54
C VAL A 5 6.06 35.96 17.96
N LEU A 6 5.75 36.14 16.67
CA LEU A 6 4.92 35.22 15.91
C LEU A 6 5.72 33.93 15.69
N PHE A 7 5.42 32.88 16.46
CA PHE A 7 5.87 31.53 16.12
C PHE A 7 5.15 31.10 14.83
N LEU A 8 5.85 31.17 13.71
CA LEU A 8 5.47 30.47 12.48
C LEU A 8 5.62 28.96 12.74
N VAL A 9 4.52 28.35 13.17
CA VAL A 9 4.35 26.91 13.08
C VAL A 9 4.25 26.59 11.59
N PHE A 10 5.35 26.15 10.99
CA PHE A 10 5.31 25.46 9.70
C PHE A 10 4.40 24.23 9.88
N SER A 11 3.19 24.30 9.35
CA SER A 11 2.30 23.17 9.22
C SER A 11 2.97 22.16 8.27
N SER A 12 3.60 21.17 8.87
CA SER A 12 4.09 19.98 8.19
C SER A 12 2.89 19.23 7.61
N GLY A 13 2.55 19.52 6.35
CA GLY A 13 1.61 18.74 5.55
C GLY A 13 2.15 17.34 5.29
N ALA A 14 1.96 16.46 6.26
CA ALA A 14 2.22 15.03 6.15
C ALA A 14 1.17 14.30 6.99
N SER A 15 0.08 13.89 6.37
CA SER A 15 -0.90 12.96 6.95
C SER A 15 -1.49 12.17 5.80
N ALA A 16 -1.50 10.85 5.89
CA ALA A 16 -1.89 9.98 4.78
C ALA A 16 -2.71 8.75 5.19
N TYR A 17 -3.60 8.11 4.40
CA TYR A 17 -4.50 8.52 3.28
C TYR A 17 -5.41 7.33 2.86
N GLU A 18 -6.57 7.57 2.23
CA GLU A 18 -7.01 6.73 1.08
C GLU A 18 -6.52 7.45 -0.20
N SER A 19 -5.91 6.71 -1.11
CA SER A 19 -5.46 7.20 -2.41
C SER A 19 -6.57 7.14 -3.45
N ASP A 20 -6.52 8.02 -4.45
CA ASP A 20 -7.33 7.85 -5.66
C ASP A 20 -6.49 7.07 -6.68
N GLN A 21 -6.96 5.92 -7.16
CA GLN A 21 -6.34 5.25 -8.30
C GLN A 21 -7.21 5.34 -9.56
N TYR A 22 -8.36 5.98 -9.53
CA TYR A 22 -9.30 5.96 -10.65
C TYR A 22 -9.02 7.07 -11.67
N THR A 23 -8.48 8.20 -11.22
CA THR A 23 -8.28 9.42 -12.03
C THR A 23 -6.84 9.61 -12.48
N ASN A 24 -6.64 10.36 -13.57
CA ASN A 24 -5.34 10.72 -14.15
C ASN A 24 -4.46 9.50 -14.55
N ARG A 25 -5.07 8.37 -14.90
CA ARG A 25 -4.34 7.13 -15.19
C ARG A 25 -3.49 7.21 -16.45
N THR A 26 -3.88 8.04 -17.41
CA THR A 26 -3.14 8.32 -18.66
C THR A 26 -2.05 9.38 -18.50
N GLN A 27 -1.91 9.99 -17.32
CA GLN A 27 -0.83 10.94 -17.06
C GLN A 27 0.52 10.25 -17.22
N ASP A 28 1.41 10.87 -18.00
CA ASP A 28 2.77 10.37 -18.14
C ASP A 28 3.60 10.79 -16.92
N ILE A 29 4.04 9.80 -16.15
CA ILE A 29 4.95 9.97 -15.02
C ILE A 29 6.00 8.85 -15.02
N SER A 30 7.18 9.14 -14.49
CA SER A 30 8.25 8.16 -14.33
C SER A 30 7.87 7.03 -13.37
N ASP A 31 8.24 5.79 -13.70
CA ASP A 31 8.15 4.67 -12.77
C ASP A 31 9.18 4.85 -11.63
N SER A 32 8.71 4.69 -10.40
CA SER A 32 9.51 4.92 -9.19
C SER A 32 10.11 3.63 -8.60
N LEU A 33 10.02 2.49 -9.30
CA LEU A 33 10.52 1.19 -8.82
C LEU A 33 11.97 1.27 -8.32
N ASP A 34 12.90 1.71 -9.16
CA ASP A 34 14.33 1.75 -8.80
C ASP A 34 14.61 2.68 -7.61
N LEU A 35 13.91 3.82 -7.53
CA LEU A 35 14.04 4.78 -6.43
C LEU A 35 13.54 4.19 -5.10
N LEU A 36 12.38 3.54 -5.13
CA LEU A 36 11.77 2.94 -3.94
C LEU A 36 12.55 1.69 -3.50
N ASP A 37 12.99 0.86 -4.44
CA ASP A 37 13.86 -0.29 -4.18
C ASP A 37 15.18 0.16 -3.57
N GLY A 38 15.80 1.20 -4.13
CA GLY A 38 17.02 1.81 -3.61
C GLY A 38 16.85 2.27 -2.16
N ALA A 39 15.73 2.92 -1.83
CA ALA A 39 15.44 3.37 -0.47
C ALA A 39 15.32 2.21 0.54
N VAL A 40 14.63 1.12 0.17
CA VAL A 40 14.48 -0.06 1.05
C VAL A 40 15.81 -0.81 1.21
N ASN A 41 16.52 -1.06 0.09
CA ASN A 41 17.82 -1.74 0.13
C ASN A 41 18.85 -0.94 0.94
N LYS A 42 18.88 0.39 0.77
CA LYS A 42 19.72 1.26 1.58
C LYS A 42 19.39 1.13 3.07
N ALA A 43 18.12 1.13 3.45
CA ALA A 43 17.72 0.97 4.84
C ALA A 43 18.14 -0.40 5.42
N ILE A 44 18.03 -1.48 4.64
CA ILE A 44 18.51 -2.81 5.03
C ILE A 44 20.02 -2.78 5.27
N GLN A 45 20.80 -2.26 4.31
CA GLN A 45 22.26 -2.15 4.43
C GLN A 45 22.67 -1.31 5.64
N ASP A 46 22.07 -0.15 5.82
CA ASP A 46 22.32 0.76 6.95
C ASP A 46 22.02 0.12 8.31
N ILE A 47 21.20 -0.94 8.37
CA ILE A 47 20.93 -1.73 9.59
C ILE A 47 22.01 -2.79 9.81
N LEU A 48 22.42 -3.48 8.75
CA LEU A 48 23.38 -4.59 8.82
C LEU A 48 24.80 -4.12 9.16
N VAL A 49 25.19 -2.90 8.75
CA VAL A 49 26.53 -2.35 8.99
C VAL A 49 26.67 -1.57 10.31
N ARG A 50 25.62 -1.50 11.14
CA ARG A 50 25.69 -0.77 12.42
C ARG A 50 26.67 -1.44 13.38
N LYS A 51 27.37 -0.65 14.19
CA LYS A 51 28.28 -1.13 15.25
C LYS A 51 27.65 -2.21 16.15
N ASN A 52 26.35 -2.08 16.44
CA ASN A 52 25.56 -3.05 17.21
C ASN A 52 24.44 -3.65 16.36
N ALA A 53 24.78 -4.14 15.17
CA ALA A 53 23.82 -4.74 14.24
C ALA A 53 23.01 -5.87 14.89
N PRO A 54 21.69 -5.92 14.65
CA PRO A 54 20.85 -6.99 15.18
C PRO A 54 21.23 -8.34 14.58
N ARG A 55 21.35 -9.38 15.42
CA ARG A 55 21.78 -10.73 15.01
C ARG A 55 20.67 -11.78 14.92
N THR A 56 19.43 -11.42 15.27
CA THR A 56 18.30 -12.35 15.23
C THR A 56 17.26 -11.87 14.24
N LYS A 57 16.57 -12.81 13.57
CA LYS A 57 15.50 -12.52 12.59
C LYS A 57 14.51 -11.49 13.12
N SER A 58 14.02 -11.70 14.34
CA SER A 58 13.10 -10.79 15.03
C SER A 58 13.66 -9.37 15.23
N ARG A 59 14.93 -9.24 15.64
CA ARG A 59 15.55 -7.92 15.86
C ARG A 59 15.87 -7.20 14.56
N ILE A 60 16.24 -7.93 13.51
CA ILE A 60 16.47 -7.38 12.16
C ILE A 60 15.15 -6.88 11.59
N ALA A 61 14.11 -7.72 11.55
CA ALA A 61 12.79 -7.33 11.08
C ALA A 61 12.23 -6.11 11.84
N LYS A 62 12.42 -6.09 13.17
CA LYS A 62 12.08 -4.93 14.01
C LYS A 62 12.86 -3.68 13.61
N ALA A 63 14.17 -3.80 13.38
CA ALA A 63 15.00 -2.67 12.97
C ALA A 63 14.56 -2.12 11.61
N ILE A 64 14.28 -2.99 10.62
CA ILE A 64 13.75 -2.60 9.31
C ILE A 64 12.43 -1.86 9.48
N TYR A 65 11.49 -2.43 10.24
CA TYR A 65 10.21 -1.78 10.56
C TYR A 65 10.41 -0.37 11.14
N PHE A 66 11.33 -0.16 12.09
CA PHE A 66 11.56 1.19 12.63
C PHE A 66 12.31 2.12 11.68
N GLU A 67 13.07 1.57 10.73
CA GLU A 67 13.85 2.35 9.77
C GLU A 67 12.98 2.92 8.65
N ILE A 68 12.16 2.07 8.02
CA ILE A 68 11.31 2.45 6.88
C ILE A 68 9.84 2.63 7.25
N GLY A 69 9.39 2.04 8.36
CA GLY A 69 8.05 2.22 8.91
C GLY A 69 7.95 3.43 9.85
N GLY A 70 6.77 3.64 10.42
CA GLY A 70 6.44 4.78 11.28
C GLY A 70 5.89 4.37 12.65
N LEU A 71 6.06 5.28 13.62
CA LEU A 71 5.27 5.29 14.85
C LEU A 71 4.05 6.20 14.59
N TYR A 72 2.95 5.56 14.22
CA TYR A 72 1.63 6.12 13.94
C TYR A 72 1.42 6.86 12.60
N TRP A 73 0.30 6.49 11.97
CA TRP A 73 -0.45 7.10 10.85
C TRP A 73 0.18 7.20 9.45
N ALA A 74 1.51 7.28 9.28
CA ALA A 74 2.15 7.18 7.96
C ALA A 74 3.62 6.72 8.08
N ASP A 75 4.04 5.80 7.22
CA ASP A 75 5.38 5.22 7.30
C ASP A 75 6.46 6.19 6.79
N LYS A 76 7.72 6.00 7.20
CA LYS A 76 8.81 6.91 6.80
C LYS A 76 9.04 6.87 5.30
N ILE A 77 8.98 5.68 4.70
CA ILE A 77 9.10 5.48 3.25
C ILE A 77 7.97 6.18 2.49
N GLU A 78 6.73 6.05 2.99
CA GLU A 78 5.56 6.73 2.44
C GLU A 78 5.70 8.26 2.49
N ARG A 79 6.07 8.80 3.67
CA ARG A 79 6.28 10.25 3.83
C ARG A 79 7.44 10.78 3.00
N TRP A 80 8.49 9.98 2.81
CA TRP A 80 9.61 10.34 1.94
C TRP A 80 9.16 10.36 0.48
N ALA A 81 8.52 9.29 -0.01
CA ALA A 81 8.03 9.21 -1.39
C ALA A 81 7.06 10.36 -1.72
N ALA A 82 6.12 10.65 -0.82
CA ALA A 82 5.17 11.74 -1.00
C ALA A 82 5.84 13.13 -1.10
N LYS A 83 6.98 13.35 -0.43
CA LYS A 83 7.68 14.64 -0.36
C LYS A 83 8.86 14.77 -1.32
N SER A 84 9.47 13.66 -1.73
CA SER A 84 10.68 13.65 -2.54
C SER A 84 10.39 14.21 -3.92
N PRO A 85 11.06 15.28 -4.40
CA PRO A 85 10.86 15.79 -5.75
C PRO A 85 11.31 14.78 -6.83
N GLU A 86 12.13 13.79 -6.47
CA GLU A 86 12.62 12.73 -7.36
C GLU A 86 11.55 11.68 -7.67
N VAL A 87 10.54 11.56 -6.81
CA VAL A 87 9.43 10.65 -7.00
C VAL A 87 8.32 11.42 -7.69
N GLU A 88 8.04 11.14 -8.95
CA GLU A 88 6.88 11.72 -9.64
C GLU A 88 5.57 11.15 -9.08
N LYS A 89 4.51 11.97 -9.06
CA LYS A 89 3.19 11.58 -8.56
C LYS A 89 2.13 11.95 -9.57
N TYR A 90 1.06 11.16 -9.58
CA TYR A 90 -0.16 11.55 -10.27
C TYR A 90 -0.74 12.83 -9.65
N ASP A 91 -1.30 13.69 -10.49
CA ASP A 91 -1.84 15.00 -10.09
C ASP A 91 -3.26 14.88 -9.53
N GLN A 92 -3.43 13.97 -8.59
CA GLN A 92 -4.70 13.70 -7.95
C GLN A 92 -4.90 14.68 -6.80
N THR A 93 -6.06 15.31 -6.75
CA THR A 93 -6.43 16.19 -5.64
C THR A 93 -7.68 15.68 -4.96
N ARG A 94 -7.84 15.99 -3.67
CA ARG A 94 -9.08 15.70 -2.94
C ARG A 94 -10.34 16.28 -3.61
N ARG A 95 -10.18 17.37 -4.38
CA ARG A 95 -11.30 18.03 -5.07
C ARG A 95 -11.59 17.40 -6.43
N ASP A 96 -10.64 16.67 -7.00
CA ASP A 96 -10.70 16.04 -8.31
C ASP A 96 -10.43 14.54 -8.16
N SER A 97 -11.16 13.90 -7.26
CA SER A 97 -11.11 12.46 -7.02
C SER A 97 -12.50 11.82 -7.06
N VAL A 98 -12.55 10.50 -7.25
CA VAL A 98 -13.84 9.75 -7.21
C VAL A 98 -14.53 9.80 -5.85
N TYR A 99 -13.80 10.16 -4.80
CA TYR A 99 -14.30 10.32 -3.43
C TYR A 99 -14.89 11.72 -3.14
N LYS A 100 -14.91 12.62 -4.14
CA LYS A 100 -15.47 13.98 -4.03
C LYS A 100 -16.93 13.94 -3.57
N GLY A 101 -17.23 14.64 -2.47
CA GLY A 101 -18.60 14.80 -1.95
C GLY A 101 -19.18 13.55 -1.28
N MET A 102 -18.35 12.55 -0.95
CA MET A 102 -18.79 11.42 -0.13
C MET A 102 -19.09 11.84 1.32
N PRO A 103 -20.06 11.18 2.02
CA PRO A 103 -20.49 11.60 3.35
C PRO A 103 -19.39 11.48 4.39
N PHE A 104 -19.38 12.41 5.36
CA PHE A 104 -18.35 12.50 6.40
C PHE A 104 -18.04 11.16 7.09
N TRP A 105 -19.05 10.33 7.38
CA TRP A 105 -18.84 9.01 8.02
C TRP A 105 -18.18 7.99 7.10
N ALA A 106 -18.43 8.05 5.79
CA ALA A 106 -17.78 7.20 4.80
C ALA A 106 -16.37 7.69 4.48
N THR A 107 -16.18 9.01 4.58
CA THR A 107 -14.90 9.69 4.46
C THR A 107 -14.30 9.98 5.83
N ARG A 108 -14.61 9.22 6.89
CA ARG A 108 -14.15 9.59 8.26
C ARG A 108 -12.62 9.57 8.36
N VAL A 109 -12.00 8.76 7.51
CA VAL A 109 -10.57 8.75 7.21
C VAL A 109 -10.19 9.91 6.26
N ASN A 110 -11.00 10.16 5.22
CA ASN A 110 -10.80 11.20 4.18
C ASN A 110 -11.01 12.68 4.58
N PHE A 111 -11.83 13.02 5.61
CA PHE A 111 -12.22 14.42 5.83
C PHE A 111 -11.28 15.20 6.76
N ILE A 112 -10.68 14.54 7.74
CA ILE A 112 -9.77 15.20 8.68
C ILE A 112 -8.35 15.34 8.08
N PHE A 113 -7.97 14.53 7.07
CA PHE A 113 -6.55 14.33 6.73
C PHE A 113 -6.13 14.38 5.23
N GLY A 114 -7.05 14.42 4.25
CA GLY A 114 -6.77 14.63 2.80
C GLY A 114 -6.87 13.36 1.92
N VAL A 115 -6.57 13.44 0.61
CA VAL A 115 -6.46 12.28 -0.33
C VAL A 115 -4.99 12.03 -0.66
N GLY A 116 -4.61 10.75 -0.72
CA GLY A 116 -3.23 10.35 -0.92
C GLY A 116 -2.76 10.44 -2.34
N ARG A 117 -1.48 10.74 -2.48
CA ARG A 117 -0.81 10.74 -3.79
C ARG A 117 -0.64 9.29 -4.21
N SER A 118 -0.93 9.01 -5.47
CA SER A 118 -0.55 7.75 -6.11
C SER A 118 0.76 7.92 -6.88
N PHE A 119 1.47 6.81 -7.06
CA PHE A 119 2.74 6.71 -7.75
C PHE A 119 2.67 5.62 -8.81
N ARG A 120 3.52 5.68 -9.84
CA ARG A 120 3.73 4.56 -10.75
C ARG A 120 4.89 3.72 -10.20
N VAL A 121 4.63 2.45 -9.89
CA VAL A 121 5.65 1.51 -9.39
C VAL A 121 5.44 0.16 -10.02
N ASN A 122 6.46 -0.37 -10.69
CA ASN A 122 6.37 -1.63 -11.42
C ASN A 122 5.20 -1.64 -12.42
N GLY A 123 4.99 -0.52 -13.11
CA GLY A 123 3.89 -0.31 -14.07
C GLY A 123 2.51 -0.07 -13.43
N VAL A 124 2.37 -0.21 -12.11
CA VAL A 124 1.07 -0.14 -11.40
C VAL A 124 0.87 1.23 -10.75
N MET A 125 -0.36 1.75 -10.76
CA MET A 125 -0.71 2.95 -9.98
C MET A 125 -0.96 2.55 -8.52
N VAL A 126 -0.04 2.91 -7.64
CA VAL A 126 -0.03 2.51 -6.23
C VAL A 126 -0.27 3.70 -5.31
N GLY A 127 -1.23 3.54 -4.40
CA GLY A 127 -1.53 4.51 -3.36
C GLY A 127 -0.43 4.60 -2.30
N SER A 128 -0.14 5.80 -1.80
CA SER A 128 0.90 6.00 -0.79
C SER A 128 0.70 5.20 0.48
N ASP A 129 -0.56 5.06 0.91
CA ASP A 129 -0.97 4.30 2.08
C ASP A 129 -0.61 2.81 1.99
N LYS A 130 -0.59 2.25 0.78
CA LYS A 130 -0.26 0.83 0.55
C LYS A 130 1.16 0.48 0.99
N PHE A 131 2.12 1.41 0.90
CA PHE A 131 3.47 1.20 1.46
C PHE A 131 3.45 1.08 2.98
N GLY A 132 2.60 1.86 3.65
CA GLY A 132 2.38 1.76 5.08
C GLY A 132 1.75 0.42 5.47
N HIS A 133 0.77 -0.05 4.70
CA HIS A 133 0.19 -1.38 4.86
C HIS A 133 1.23 -2.49 4.72
N PHE A 134 2.03 -2.43 3.65
CA PHE A 134 3.11 -3.36 3.38
C PHE A 134 4.14 -3.44 4.51
N VAL A 135 4.70 -2.31 4.94
CA VAL A 135 5.73 -2.30 5.98
C VAL A 135 5.13 -2.56 7.37
N SER A 136 4.17 -1.73 7.78
CA SER A 136 3.66 -1.77 9.16
C SER A 136 2.76 -2.95 9.46
N GLN A 137 1.79 -3.25 8.59
CA GLN A 137 0.90 -4.38 8.84
C GLN A 137 1.62 -5.70 8.53
N GLY A 138 2.41 -5.76 7.45
CA GLY A 138 3.26 -6.91 7.16
C GLY A 138 4.13 -7.33 8.35
N TYR A 139 4.77 -6.37 9.02
CA TYR A 139 5.56 -6.65 10.22
C TYR A 139 4.72 -7.20 11.37
N LYS A 140 3.49 -6.73 11.58
CA LYS A 140 2.59 -7.26 12.61
C LYS A 140 2.21 -8.72 12.34
N TYR A 141 2.01 -9.10 11.08
CA TYR A 141 1.76 -10.49 10.70
C TYR A 141 2.99 -11.35 10.99
N TYR A 142 4.16 -10.91 10.53
CA TYR A 142 5.42 -11.61 10.77
C TYR A 142 5.73 -11.79 12.26
N ARG A 143 5.51 -10.75 13.09
CA ARG A 143 5.67 -10.88 14.56
C ARG A 143 4.75 -11.91 15.19
N ARG A 144 3.56 -12.12 14.63
CA ARG A 144 2.59 -13.11 15.13
C ARG A 144 2.96 -14.51 14.67
N GLU A 145 3.45 -14.65 13.44
CA GLU A 145 4.07 -15.88 12.95
C GLU A 145 5.24 -16.31 13.83
N LEU A 146 6.16 -15.40 14.15
CA LEU A 146 7.28 -15.66 15.06
C LEU A 146 6.86 -16.08 16.48
N ARG A 147 5.60 -15.88 16.87
CA ARG A 147 5.03 -16.36 18.14
C ARG A 147 4.31 -17.71 18.00
N GLY A 148 4.39 -18.35 16.83
CA GLY A 148 3.74 -19.62 16.54
C GLY A 148 2.24 -19.51 16.25
N GLU A 149 1.73 -18.34 15.84
CA GLU A 149 0.34 -18.28 15.38
C GLU A 149 0.18 -19.00 14.02
N PRO A 150 -0.80 -19.91 13.89
CA PRO A 150 -0.97 -20.69 12.66
C PRO A 150 -1.41 -19.79 11.49
N ARG A 151 -0.99 -20.17 10.27
CA ARG A 151 -1.23 -19.42 9.03
C ARG A 151 -2.69 -19.08 8.81
N GLU A 152 -3.59 -20.04 9.03
CA GLU A 152 -5.03 -19.86 8.87
C GLU A 152 -5.55 -18.75 9.81
N LYS A 153 -4.98 -18.65 11.02
CA LYS A 153 -5.34 -17.62 12.00
C LYS A 153 -4.69 -16.26 11.68
N LEU A 154 -3.55 -16.24 11.01
CA LEU A 154 -2.94 -15.00 10.50
C LEU A 154 -3.81 -14.41 9.39
N LEU A 155 -4.15 -15.24 8.38
CA LEU A 155 -4.99 -14.87 7.25
C LEU A 155 -6.42 -14.51 7.70
N ARG A 156 -7.06 -15.35 8.51
CA ARG A 156 -8.43 -15.10 9.02
C ARG A 156 -8.52 -13.93 10.00
N LYS A 157 -7.43 -13.52 10.67
CA LYS A 157 -7.44 -12.32 11.50
C LYS A 157 -7.09 -11.04 10.74
N GLY A 158 -6.51 -11.09 9.54
CA GLY A 158 -6.45 -9.94 8.64
C GLY A 158 -7.85 -9.37 8.41
N TRP A 159 -8.78 -10.28 8.14
CA TRP A 159 -10.21 -10.02 8.08
C TRP A 159 -10.79 -9.38 9.36
N PHE A 160 -10.47 -9.89 10.56
CA PHE A 160 -10.98 -9.33 11.83
C PHE A 160 -10.33 -8.00 12.23
N ALA A 161 -9.04 -7.78 11.93
CA ALA A 161 -8.34 -6.54 12.22
C ALA A 161 -8.86 -5.40 11.34
N GLU A 162 -9.20 -5.67 10.07
CA GLU A 162 -9.90 -4.71 9.23
C GLU A 162 -11.35 -4.47 9.70
N ARG A 163 -12.06 -5.53 10.13
CA ARG A 163 -13.40 -5.43 10.72
C ARG A 163 -13.49 -4.58 11.98
N TRP A 164 -12.43 -4.55 12.80
CA TRP A 164 -12.43 -3.87 14.09
C TRP A 164 -11.67 -2.53 14.11
N ILE A 165 -10.66 -2.34 13.24
CA ILE A 165 -9.84 -1.13 13.27
C ILE A 165 -10.25 -0.13 12.17
N TYR A 166 -10.78 -0.53 10.99
CA TYR A 166 -10.99 0.45 9.90
C TYR A 166 -12.20 0.33 8.93
N GLY A 167 -12.92 -0.78 8.77
CA GLY A 167 -13.81 -0.93 7.60
C GLY A 167 -15.32 -1.06 7.85
N GLU A 168 -15.75 -2.20 8.38
CA GLU A 168 -17.13 -2.65 8.11
C GLU A 168 -18.21 -2.02 9.02
N LEU A 169 -17.86 -1.57 10.24
CA LEU A 169 -18.81 -0.97 11.19
C LEU A 169 -18.76 0.56 11.27
N THR A 170 -17.72 1.22 10.73
CA THR A 170 -17.45 2.64 10.98
C THR A 170 -17.30 3.52 9.73
N THR A 171 -16.91 2.97 8.57
CA THR A 171 -16.68 3.73 7.33
C THR A 171 -17.49 3.22 6.13
N GLY A 172 -17.80 1.91 6.07
CA GLY A 172 -18.56 1.35 4.96
C GLY A 172 -17.76 1.21 3.64
N LEU A 173 -16.43 1.32 3.73
CA LEU A 173 -15.45 0.95 2.70
C LEU A 173 -14.53 -0.15 3.25
N PHE A 174 -14.17 -1.07 2.37
CA PHE A 174 -13.25 -2.18 2.64
C PHE A 174 -12.30 -2.31 1.45
N SER A 175 -11.01 -2.10 1.67
CA SER A 175 -10.03 -2.03 0.58
C SER A 175 -9.38 -3.39 0.34
N ASN A 176 -9.69 -3.99 -0.81
CA ASN A 176 -9.06 -5.23 -1.22
C ASN A 176 -7.54 -5.03 -1.44
N ALA A 177 -7.14 -3.86 -1.93
CA ALA A 177 -5.74 -3.51 -2.15
C ALA A 177 -4.96 -3.37 -0.83
N ASP A 178 -5.58 -2.91 0.25
CA ASP A 178 -4.96 -2.91 1.59
C ASP A 178 -4.67 -4.32 2.10
N LEU A 179 -5.59 -5.25 1.90
CA LEU A 179 -5.39 -6.66 2.28
C LEU A 179 -4.24 -7.30 1.51
N VAL A 180 -4.16 -7.03 0.21
CA VAL A 180 -3.08 -7.51 -0.65
C VAL A 180 -1.75 -6.90 -0.19
N ALA A 181 -1.68 -5.59 0.04
CA ALA A 181 -0.48 -4.93 0.55
C ALA A 181 -0.03 -5.49 1.91
N ASN A 182 -0.96 -5.72 2.84
CA ASN A 182 -0.66 -6.35 4.14
C ASN A 182 -0.04 -7.74 3.97
N TYR A 183 -0.62 -8.57 3.10
CA TYR A 183 -0.19 -9.94 2.84
C TYR A 183 1.18 -9.97 2.16
N GLU A 184 1.38 -9.15 1.14
CA GLU A 184 2.67 -9.03 0.46
C GLU A 184 3.74 -8.45 1.39
N GLY A 185 3.37 -7.57 2.32
CA GLY A 185 4.23 -7.12 3.40
C GLY A 185 4.67 -8.25 4.33
N TRP A 186 3.76 -9.16 4.69
CA TRP A 186 4.12 -10.34 5.46
C TRP A 186 5.11 -11.23 4.70
N ARG A 187 4.86 -11.46 3.40
CA ARG A 187 5.78 -12.19 2.52
C ARG A 187 7.14 -11.51 2.39
N PHE A 188 7.20 -10.18 2.35
CA PHE A 188 8.47 -9.45 2.40
C PHE A 188 9.28 -9.84 3.64
N TYR A 189 8.68 -9.78 4.83
CA TYR A 189 9.39 -10.16 6.06
C TYR A 189 9.78 -11.63 6.13
N GLN A 190 8.99 -12.54 5.55
CA GLN A 190 9.40 -13.95 5.38
C GLN A 190 10.59 -14.05 4.42
N SER A 191 10.51 -13.37 3.27
CA SER A 191 11.53 -13.39 2.22
C SER A 191 12.87 -12.81 2.68
N LEU A 192 12.91 -12.06 3.79
CA LEU A 192 14.15 -11.66 4.43
C LEU A 192 15.03 -12.85 4.82
N PHE A 193 14.43 -13.99 5.18
CA PHE A 193 15.13 -15.11 5.83
C PHE A 193 14.79 -16.49 5.28
N GLU A 194 13.91 -16.58 4.29
CA GLU A 194 13.41 -17.84 3.74
C GLU A 194 13.51 -17.82 2.20
N ASP A 195 14.10 -18.88 1.65
CA ASP A 195 14.16 -19.11 0.21
C ASP A 195 12.77 -19.46 -0.33
N ASN A 196 12.54 -19.19 -1.61
CA ASN A 196 11.31 -19.51 -2.34
C ASN A 196 10.03 -18.91 -1.76
N VAL A 197 10.12 -17.92 -0.86
CA VAL A 197 8.95 -17.10 -0.52
C VAL A 197 8.44 -16.39 -1.77
N VAL A 198 9.35 -15.85 -2.58
CA VAL A 198 9.11 -15.49 -3.98
C VAL A 198 9.68 -16.63 -4.82
N GLU A 199 8.87 -17.19 -5.70
CA GLU A 199 9.22 -18.39 -6.46
C GLU A 199 10.55 -18.21 -7.21
N GLY A 200 11.47 -19.17 -7.02
CA GLY A 200 12.79 -19.17 -7.65
C GLY A 200 13.81 -18.19 -7.07
N LYS A 201 13.47 -17.44 -6.00
CA LYS A 201 14.40 -16.49 -5.36
C LYS A 201 14.90 -17.00 -4.01
N THR A 202 16.18 -16.77 -3.72
CA THR A 202 16.76 -16.99 -2.39
C THR A 202 16.24 -15.96 -1.38
N ALA A 203 16.49 -16.16 -0.09
CA ALA A 203 16.23 -15.17 0.94
C ALA A 203 17.02 -13.88 0.67
N ILE A 204 16.50 -12.72 1.06
CA ILE A 204 17.22 -11.43 0.94
C ILE A 204 18.49 -11.46 1.79
N LEU A 205 18.43 -12.06 2.98
CA LEU A 205 19.54 -12.13 3.91
C LEU A 205 19.99 -13.59 4.10
N MET A 206 21.31 -13.77 4.12
CA MET A 206 21.98 -15.01 4.49
C MET A 206 22.67 -14.84 5.83
N LEU A 207 22.64 -15.88 6.65
CA LEU A 207 23.46 -15.94 7.86
C LEU A 207 24.91 -16.27 7.46
N ASP A 208 25.83 -15.35 7.71
CA ASP A 208 27.28 -15.48 7.52
C ASP A 208 27.96 -15.41 8.90
N GLY A 209 28.35 -16.59 9.41
CA GLY A 209 28.79 -16.77 10.79
C GLY A 209 27.69 -16.36 11.78
N ASP A 210 27.97 -15.33 12.59
CA ASP A 210 27.06 -14.78 13.60
C ASP A 210 26.29 -13.54 13.12
N THR A 211 26.46 -13.14 11.86
CA THR A 211 25.91 -11.91 11.29
C THR A 211 25.10 -12.19 10.04
N TYR A 212 24.16 -11.30 9.71
CA TYR A 212 23.43 -11.40 8.45
C TYR A 212 24.08 -10.52 7.40
N ALA A 213 24.27 -11.07 6.21
CA ALA A 213 24.68 -10.35 5.02
C ALA A 213 23.54 -10.36 3.99
N GLN A 214 23.40 -9.29 3.22
CA GLN A 214 22.43 -9.26 2.14
C GLN A 214 22.98 -10.03 0.93
N GLN A 215 22.28 -11.09 0.52
CA GLN A 215 22.69 -11.96 -0.60
C GLN A 215 21.92 -11.67 -1.89
N ARG A 216 20.75 -11.01 -1.80
CA ARG A 216 20.03 -10.46 -2.96
C ARG A 216 19.40 -9.11 -2.63
N PRO A 217 19.18 -8.23 -3.61
CA PRO A 217 18.38 -7.03 -3.39
C PRO A 217 16.91 -7.38 -3.10
N PHE A 218 16.30 -6.55 -2.26
CA PHE A 218 14.84 -6.39 -2.22
C PHE A 218 14.37 -5.75 -3.53
N SER A 219 13.18 -6.12 -4.00
CA SER A 219 12.49 -5.38 -5.05
C SER A 219 10.98 -5.36 -4.81
N PHE A 220 10.34 -4.20 -4.96
CA PHE A 220 8.90 -4.06 -4.97
C PHE A 220 8.24 -4.84 -6.11
N ALA A 221 8.96 -5.13 -7.21
CA ALA A 221 8.46 -5.97 -8.29
C ALA A 221 8.15 -7.42 -7.84
N ASP A 222 8.69 -7.86 -6.70
CA ASP A 222 8.35 -9.17 -6.09
C ASP A 222 6.93 -9.19 -5.49
N HIS A 223 6.36 -8.01 -5.25
CA HIS A 223 5.22 -7.81 -4.37
C HIS A 223 4.08 -7.02 -5.02
N ILE A 224 4.42 -5.97 -5.77
CA ILE A 224 3.47 -5.07 -6.43
C ILE A 224 3.00 -5.70 -7.74
N ASN A 225 1.68 -5.73 -7.89
CA ASN A 225 0.93 -6.17 -9.06
C ASN A 225 -0.39 -5.40 -9.09
N ASP A 226 -1.19 -5.58 -10.14
CA ASP A 226 -2.45 -4.86 -10.36
C ASP A 226 -3.39 -4.87 -9.16
N TYR A 227 -3.33 -5.87 -8.27
CA TYR A 227 -4.19 -5.93 -7.10
C TYR A 227 -3.84 -4.93 -5.98
N TRP A 228 -2.76 -4.17 -6.14
CA TRP A 228 -2.44 -2.99 -5.31
C TRP A 228 -3.19 -1.72 -5.76
N ASP A 229 -3.81 -1.77 -6.93
CA ASP A 229 -4.52 -0.66 -7.57
C ASP A 229 -6.02 -0.81 -7.33
N GLU A 230 -6.65 0.15 -6.65
CA GLU A 230 -8.07 0.07 -6.31
C GLU A 230 -9.00 0.23 -7.52
N ALA A 231 -8.53 0.73 -8.67
CA ALA A 231 -9.33 0.74 -9.89
C ALA A 231 -9.36 -0.65 -10.56
N LEU A 232 -8.30 -1.45 -10.39
CA LEU A 232 -8.17 -2.79 -10.97
C LEU A 232 -8.68 -3.88 -10.01
N ASN A 233 -8.50 -3.68 -8.71
CA ASN A 233 -9.01 -4.51 -7.61
C ASN A 233 -9.95 -3.69 -6.70
N PRO A 234 -11.22 -3.49 -7.13
CA PRO A 234 -12.13 -2.55 -6.47
C PRO A 234 -12.41 -2.90 -5.02
N SER A 235 -12.46 -1.86 -4.19
CA SER A 235 -12.92 -1.90 -2.81
C SER A 235 -14.40 -2.26 -2.73
N TYR A 236 -14.79 -2.98 -1.67
CA TYR A 236 -16.20 -3.13 -1.33
C TYR A 236 -16.71 -1.85 -0.69
N ALA A 237 -17.84 -1.35 -1.20
CA ALA A 237 -18.52 -0.18 -0.68
C ALA A 237 -19.97 -0.53 -0.33
N VAL A 238 -20.47 -0.05 0.81
CA VAL A 238 -21.89 -0.17 1.16
C VAL A 238 -22.78 0.46 0.07
N PRO A 239 -24.03 0.00 -0.14
CA PRO A 239 -24.82 0.37 -1.31
C PRO A 239 -24.96 1.88 -1.57
N SER A 240 -25.15 2.68 -0.52
CA SER A 240 -25.29 4.14 -0.62
C SER A 240 -24.02 4.83 -1.14
N LEU A 241 -22.86 4.30 -0.74
CA LEU A 241 -21.56 4.78 -1.17
C LEU A 241 -21.22 4.25 -2.55
N ASN A 242 -21.49 2.98 -2.80
CA ASN A 242 -21.26 2.33 -4.08
C ASN A 242 -22.00 3.05 -5.22
N LYS A 243 -23.23 3.52 -4.96
CA LYS A 243 -23.97 4.34 -5.93
C LYS A 243 -23.23 5.63 -6.32
N ARG A 244 -22.56 6.29 -5.36
CA ARG A 244 -21.77 7.50 -5.64
C ARG A 244 -20.48 7.17 -6.36
N LEU A 245 -19.77 6.14 -5.91
CA LEU A 245 -18.54 5.65 -6.53
C LEU A 245 -18.79 5.27 -8.00
N ARG A 246 -19.80 4.44 -8.28
CA ARG A 246 -20.16 4.06 -9.65
C ARG A 246 -20.54 5.25 -10.53
N LYS A 247 -21.17 6.30 -9.96
CA LYS A 247 -21.43 7.53 -10.72
C LYS A 247 -20.13 8.25 -11.09
N ALA A 248 -19.15 8.29 -10.19
CA ALA A 248 -17.84 8.87 -10.45
C ALA A 248 -17.06 8.05 -11.49
N ILE A 249 -17.02 6.72 -11.34
CA ILE A 249 -16.39 5.82 -12.33
C ILE A 249 -17.04 5.98 -13.71
N LYS A 250 -18.38 6.05 -13.78
CA LYS A 250 -19.09 6.31 -15.05
C LYS A 250 -18.68 7.60 -15.75
N ALA A 251 -18.30 8.63 -15.00
CA ALA A 251 -17.83 9.88 -15.59
C ALA A 251 -16.45 9.74 -16.27
N LEU A 252 -15.70 8.70 -15.92
CA LEU A 252 -14.38 8.39 -16.48
C LEU A 252 -14.47 7.37 -17.64
N CYS A 253 -15.66 6.91 -18.02
CA CYS A 253 -15.80 5.95 -19.12
C CYS A 253 -15.26 6.44 -20.48
N PRO A 254 -15.35 7.74 -20.86
CA PRO A 254 -14.70 8.21 -22.08
C PRO A 254 -13.18 7.96 -22.08
N GLU A 255 -12.49 8.26 -20.98
CA GLU A 255 -11.05 7.99 -20.84
C GLU A 255 -10.74 6.49 -20.90
N TYR A 256 -11.61 5.66 -20.30
CA TYR A 256 -11.50 4.21 -20.39
C TYR A 256 -11.60 3.70 -21.83
N HIS A 257 -12.59 4.17 -22.60
CA HIS A 257 -12.75 3.74 -23.99
C HIS A 257 -11.59 4.20 -24.88
N ASP A 258 -11.04 5.38 -24.61
CA ASP A 258 -9.88 5.91 -25.33
C ASP A 258 -8.57 5.18 -24.97
N SER A 259 -8.45 4.62 -23.77
CA SER A 259 -7.20 4.04 -23.26
C SER A 259 -7.44 2.86 -22.29
N PRO A 260 -8.05 1.74 -22.73
CA PRO A 260 -8.53 0.66 -21.87
C PRO A 260 -7.42 -0.10 -21.12
N ASP A 261 -6.20 -0.11 -21.67
CA ASP A 261 -5.04 -0.77 -21.08
C ASP A 261 -4.67 -0.19 -19.70
N PHE A 262 -4.98 1.08 -19.45
CA PHE A 262 -4.75 1.68 -18.15
C PHE A 262 -5.77 1.25 -17.09
N TYR A 263 -6.92 0.68 -17.46
CA TYR A 263 -8.05 0.45 -16.55
C TYR A 263 -8.44 -1.03 -16.43
N THR A 264 -7.65 -1.92 -17.02
CA THR A 264 -7.89 -3.37 -17.02
C THR A 264 -6.67 -4.11 -16.51
N SER A 265 -6.90 -5.21 -15.80
CA SER A 265 -5.84 -6.14 -15.40
C SER A 265 -5.84 -7.32 -16.36
N SER A 266 -4.70 -7.56 -17.01
CA SER A 266 -4.56 -8.71 -17.92
C SER A 266 -4.51 -10.05 -17.17
N ASP A 267 -4.12 -10.02 -15.89
CA ASP A 267 -3.93 -11.20 -15.03
C ASP A 267 -5.01 -11.36 -13.95
N ASP A 268 -6.16 -10.68 -14.06
CA ASP A 268 -7.21 -10.63 -13.02
C ASP A 268 -7.58 -12.01 -12.45
N THR A 269 -7.77 -13.02 -13.32
CA THR A 269 -8.11 -14.39 -12.88
C THR A 269 -6.99 -15.05 -12.07
N LEU A 270 -5.73 -14.87 -12.49
CA LEU A 270 -4.56 -15.43 -11.80
C LEU A 270 -4.34 -14.71 -10.46
N LEU A 271 -4.48 -13.40 -10.43
CA LEU A 271 -4.36 -12.58 -9.22
C LEU A 271 -5.48 -12.89 -8.23
N TRP A 272 -6.73 -13.05 -8.69
CA TRP A 272 -7.83 -13.47 -7.82
C TRP A 272 -7.54 -14.81 -7.13
N ALA A 273 -7.07 -15.81 -7.90
CA ALA A 273 -6.71 -17.11 -7.36
C ALA A 273 -5.56 -17.02 -6.34
N ARG A 274 -4.52 -16.22 -6.62
CA ARG A 274 -3.38 -15.99 -5.72
C ARG A 274 -3.82 -15.48 -4.33
N TYR A 275 -4.87 -14.66 -4.27
CA TYR A 275 -5.32 -13.99 -3.05
C TYR A 275 -6.65 -14.49 -2.48
N GLU A 276 -7.21 -15.60 -3.00
CA GLU A 276 -8.54 -16.10 -2.61
C GLU A 276 -8.69 -16.31 -1.09
N ASN A 277 -7.60 -16.70 -0.43
CA ASN A 277 -7.58 -17.01 1.00
C ASN A 277 -7.44 -15.78 1.91
N LEU A 278 -7.31 -14.58 1.33
CA LEU A 278 -7.26 -13.33 2.10
C LEU A 278 -8.65 -12.86 2.55
N GLY A 279 -9.71 -13.41 1.96
CA GLY A 279 -11.08 -12.96 2.23
C GLY A 279 -11.41 -11.64 1.53
N LEU A 280 -10.87 -11.44 0.31
CA LEU A 280 -11.24 -10.32 -0.55
C LEU A 280 -12.76 -10.28 -0.75
N LYS A 281 -13.32 -9.08 -0.83
CA LYS A 281 -14.75 -8.87 -1.10
C LYS A 281 -14.94 -8.72 -2.60
N ASP A 282 -15.60 -9.68 -3.24
CA ASP A 282 -15.85 -9.63 -4.68
C ASP A 282 -16.64 -8.37 -5.05
N SER A 283 -15.91 -7.43 -5.67
CA SER A 283 -16.41 -6.13 -6.09
C SER A 283 -16.10 -5.89 -7.56
N ARG A 284 -15.89 -6.96 -8.35
CA ARG A 284 -15.54 -6.88 -9.78
C ARG A 284 -16.63 -6.22 -10.62
N GLN A 285 -17.87 -6.19 -10.16
CA GLN A 285 -18.96 -5.37 -10.72
C GLN A 285 -18.68 -3.85 -10.69
N ASN A 286 -17.64 -3.42 -9.98
CA ASN A 286 -17.16 -2.05 -9.94
C ASN A 286 -15.92 -1.80 -10.82
N GLN A 287 -15.41 -2.80 -11.55
CA GLN A 287 -14.37 -2.59 -12.56
C GLN A 287 -14.92 -1.77 -13.73
N PHE A 288 -14.04 -1.06 -14.45
CA PHE A 288 -14.42 -0.21 -15.57
C PHE A 288 -15.14 -0.97 -16.67
N VAL A 289 -14.62 -2.13 -17.10
CA VAL A 289 -15.28 -3.01 -18.07
C VAL A 289 -16.71 -3.36 -17.64
N ALA A 290 -16.93 -3.64 -16.35
CA ALA A 290 -18.24 -3.97 -15.82
C ALA A 290 -19.16 -2.76 -15.67
N ILE A 291 -18.67 -1.52 -15.73
CA ILE A 291 -19.48 -0.30 -15.57
C ILE A 291 -19.74 0.41 -16.89
N CYS A 292 -18.74 0.46 -17.77
CA CYS A 292 -18.73 1.25 -19.00
C CYS A 292 -19.27 0.48 -20.21
N ASP A 293 -19.14 -0.86 -20.23
CA ASP A 293 -19.63 -1.70 -21.33
C ASP A 293 -21.05 -2.25 -21.08
N GLN A 294 -21.80 -1.62 -20.17
CA GLN A 294 -23.20 -1.94 -19.84
C GLN A 294 -24.20 -1.18 -20.68
#